data_AF-A0A504JF40-F1
#
_entry.id   AF-A0A504JF40-F1
#
_cell.length_a   1.000
_cell.length_b   1.000
_cell.length_c   1.000
_cell.angle_alpha   90.00
_cell.angle_beta   90.00
_cell.angle_gamma   90.00
#
_symmetry.space_group_name_H-M   'P 1'
#
loop_
_entity.id
_entity.type
_entity.pdbx_description
1 polymer ?
#
loop_
_entity_poly.entity_id
_entity_poly.type
_entity_poly.pdbx_seq_one_letter_code
_entity_poly.pdbx_strand_id
1 'polypeptide(L)'
;MLSKKTLFGALLALFFVHTTFAQFPKTRFTGSVSNREETLLKKPNKTDSEELTRLIDVVNGFNNGGTIKIPAGNYSLGNIKLKSNVHIAIDKDAIITLEDGEKLVFKIGSRENQAPIKNVKIYCDNCNTSLAMGEDNRYYNFDFSSKSPGSDARAFTIEKAENFHISDFKVTDNGTKFSVMNLIPLITGKFDPKKPEDSERRAKAVPKKGDIINGYTTGADYGYGLIQVQAAINVSFKDLYSGGGVTLRLESGAGSTYIGTKLDTDIAVMKGIEAYNIHGANGKGSLMLSPHGRIHGSVKARKIRSKGSAYAVEVSPGFIDREVKRNDQNVAPNRFKKGVFVGADIRDVIATSLDNTAQIKSKDWKYYPTSIRLKNYDAFLAGPNSGEAAVTGSGVRVNVPSVIPFGYFAIDEKNEVVPDVTGPNDSRYNGRKEGDGKYNITLRNVSSEDFFSCFDDPNIDNIIYNGDAKTDYCDSPSTSISVNQNNSFVVYPSPAKDILYVNAKKNSTIEIYDINGTLYTSKTSDKKDTTMDIGNLRKGMYLVKIINKNDVFNKKIIVE
;
A
#
# COMPACT_ATOMS: atom_id res chain seq x y z
N MET A 1 1.69 -66.78 -46.13
CA MET A 1 0.94 -65.70 -46.82
C MET A 1 -0.42 -65.57 -46.14
N LEU A 2 -0.55 -64.82 -45.03
CA LEU A 2 -0.92 -63.39 -44.96
C LEU A 2 -2.28 -63.06 -45.60
N SER A 3 -3.31 -62.76 -44.79
CA SER A 3 -4.09 -61.52 -44.90
C SER A 3 -5.03 -61.29 -43.70
N LYS A 4 -4.59 -60.38 -42.82
CA LYS A 4 -5.31 -59.27 -42.15
C LYS A 4 -6.65 -59.58 -41.42
N LYS A 5 -6.55 -59.85 -40.11
CA LYS A 5 -7.53 -59.40 -39.11
C LYS A 5 -7.08 -58.03 -38.58
N THR A 6 -7.86 -56.98 -38.80
CA THR A 6 -7.64 -55.65 -38.21
C THR A 6 -8.42 -55.59 -36.90
N LEU A 7 -7.68 -55.61 -35.78
CA LEU A 7 -8.21 -55.46 -34.43
C LEU A 7 -8.28 -53.95 -34.11
N PHE A 8 -9.49 -53.39 -34.03
CA PHE A 8 -9.70 -52.03 -33.51
C PHE A 8 -9.79 -52.10 -31.99
N GLY A 9 -8.64 -52.07 -31.32
CA GLY A 9 -8.53 -51.83 -29.88
C GLY A 9 -8.23 -50.36 -29.64
N ALA A 10 -9.25 -49.55 -29.36
CA ALA A 10 -9.06 -48.17 -28.94
C ALA A 10 -8.60 -48.17 -27.46
N LEU A 11 -7.30 -47.93 -27.27
CA LEU A 11 -6.69 -47.68 -25.97
C LEU A 11 -7.17 -46.31 -25.47
N LEU A 12 -8.15 -46.28 -24.56
CA LEU A 12 -8.58 -45.04 -23.89
C LEU A 12 -7.55 -44.68 -22.81
N ALA A 13 -6.47 -44.01 -23.21
CA ALA A 13 -5.54 -43.40 -22.27
C ALA A 13 -6.22 -42.17 -21.64
N LEU A 14 -6.73 -42.32 -20.41
CA LEU A 14 -7.11 -41.18 -19.59
C LEU A 14 -5.86 -40.34 -19.28
N PHE A 15 -5.62 -39.29 -20.06
CA PHE A 15 -4.72 -38.21 -19.68
C PHE A 15 -5.39 -37.40 -18.57
N PHE A 16 -5.11 -37.75 -17.31
CA PHE A 16 -5.33 -36.82 -16.19
C PHE A 16 -4.32 -35.68 -16.32
N VAL A 17 -4.71 -34.61 -17.03
CA VAL A 17 -3.99 -33.34 -16.97
C VAL A 17 -4.21 -32.77 -15.57
N HIS A 18 -3.28 -33.04 -14.67
CA HIS A 18 -3.17 -32.27 -13.43
C HIS A 18 -2.72 -30.87 -13.81
N THR A 19 -3.68 -29.95 -13.98
CA THR A 19 -3.39 -28.53 -14.00
C THR A 19 -2.93 -28.12 -12.60
N THR A 20 -1.63 -28.25 -12.33
CA THR A 20 -1.03 -27.63 -11.16
C THR A 20 -1.14 -26.12 -11.36
N PHE A 21 -2.13 -25.50 -10.71
CA PHE A 21 -2.18 -24.04 -10.65
C PHE A 21 -0.89 -23.58 -9.99
N ALA A 22 -0.06 -22.84 -10.74
CA ALA A 22 1.16 -22.28 -10.18
C ALA A 22 0.81 -21.43 -8.95
N GLN A 23 1.44 -21.75 -7.81
CA GLN A 23 1.26 -21.03 -6.56
C GLN A 23 1.53 -19.53 -6.78
N PHE A 24 0.56 -18.69 -6.43
CA PHE A 24 0.69 -17.23 -6.49
C PHE A 24 0.51 -16.64 -5.08
N PRO A 25 1.44 -15.81 -4.59
CA PRO A 25 2.68 -15.42 -5.28
C PRO A 25 3.66 -16.60 -5.29
N LYS A 26 4.62 -16.58 -6.22
CA LYS A 26 5.62 -17.64 -6.31
C LYS A 26 6.55 -17.58 -5.11
N THR A 27 6.67 -18.66 -4.35
CA THR A 27 7.68 -18.80 -3.30
C THR A 27 9.08 -18.56 -3.88
N ARG A 28 9.83 -17.63 -3.29
CA ARG A 28 11.16 -17.22 -3.74
C ARG A 28 12.25 -17.83 -2.90
N PHE A 29 12.05 -17.93 -1.60
CA PHE A 29 12.99 -18.51 -0.65
C PHE A 29 13.04 -20.03 -0.81
N THR A 30 14.25 -20.57 -0.93
CA THR A 30 14.50 -22.01 -1.04
C THR A 30 15.59 -22.48 -0.09
N GLY A 31 15.85 -21.68 0.95
CA GLY A 31 16.99 -21.83 1.83
C GLY A 31 16.78 -22.80 2.99
N SER A 32 17.85 -23.46 3.42
CA SER A 32 17.91 -24.25 4.64
C SER A 32 19.27 -24.08 5.32
N VAL A 33 19.33 -24.39 6.61
CA VAL A 33 20.55 -24.35 7.42
C VAL A 33 20.75 -25.69 8.13
N SER A 34 21.89 -25.89 8.77
CA SER A 34 22.10 -27.09 9.60
C SER A 34 21.11 -27.14 10.78
N ASN A 35 21.01 -28.31 11.43
CA ASN A 35 20.20 -28.50 12.64
C ASN A 35 20.85 -27.92 13.91
N ARG A 36 21.92 -27.11 13.77
CA ARG A 36 22.59 -26.46 14.88
C ARG A 36 21.79 -25.25 15.32
N GLU A 37 21.61 -25.11 16.62
CA GLU A 37 20.82 -24.05 17.22
C GLU A 37 21.58 -23.37 18.35
N GLU A 38 21.34 -22.07 18.48
CA GLU A 38 21.73 -21.25 19.63
C GLU A 38 20.49 -20.53 20.16
N THR A 39 20.51 -20.07 21.42
CA THR A 39 19.38 -19.35 22.02
C THR A 39 19.86 -18.02 22.61
N LEU A 40 19.14 -16.94 22.30
CA LEU A 40 19.37 -15.63 22.92
C LEU A 40 18.92 -15.69 24.37
N LEU A 41 19.91 -15.71 25.27
CA LEU A 41 19.69 -15.64 26.72
C LEU A 41 20.21 -14.30 27.22
N LYS A 42 19.41 -13.61 28.04
CA LYS A 42 19.84 -12.37 28.70
C LYS A 42 21.10 -12.64 29.53
N LYS A 43 22.11 -11.77 29.39
CA LYS A 43 23.38 -11.87 30.12
C LYS A 43 23.59 -10.63 31.00
N PRO A 44 24.05 -10.79 32.25
CA PRO A 44 24.50 -9.65 33.04
C PRO A 44 25.57 -8.86 32.28
N ASN A 45 25.48 -7.53 32.29
CA ASN A 45 26.44 -6.60 31.69
C ASN A 45 26.61 -6.68 30.16
N LYS A 46 25.63 -7.22 29.43
CA LYS A 46 25.57 -7.14 27.96
C LYS A 46 24.20 -6.70 27.51
N THR A 47 24.13 -5.91 26.45
CA THR A 47 22.84 -5.63 25.80
C THR A 47 22.34 -6.85 25.03
N ASP A 48 21.03 -6.92 24.78
CA ASP A 48 20.46 -7.98 23.95
C ASP A 48 21.05 -7.94 22.53
N SER A 49 21.37 -6.74 22.02
CA SER A 49 22.00 -6.54 20.71
C SER A 49 23.43 -7.11 20.63
N GLU A 50 24.23 -6.91 21.67
CA GLU A 50 25.60 -7.45 21.75
C GLU A 50 25.58 -8.98 21.75
N GLU A 51 24.69 -9.58 22.55
CA GLU A 51 24.61 -11.03 22.64
C GLU A 51 24.03 -11.65 21.37
N LEU A 52 23.00 -11.06 20.76
CA LEU A 52 22.46 -11.53 19.49
C LEU A 52 23.51 -11.43 18.36
N THR A 53 24.29 -10.35 18.33
CA THR A 53 25.39 -10.19 17.36
C THR A 53 26.45 -11.28 17.54
N ARG A 54 26.82 -11.60 18.78
CA ARG A 54 27.76 -12.71 19.07
C ARG A 54 27.21 -14.05 18.58
N LEU A 55 25.91 -14.32 18.81
CA LEU A 55 25.28 -15.56 18.36
C LEU A 55 25.21 -15.66 16.83
N ILE A 56 24.96 -14.55 16.14
CA ILE A 56 25.02 -14.49 14.66
C ILE A 56 26.40 -14.92 14.17
N ASP A 57 27.48 -14.49 14.82
CA ASP A 57 28.85 -14.88 14.46
C ASP A 57 29.11 -16.37 14.69
N VAL A 58 28.67 -16.90 15.83
CA VAL A 58 28.78 -18.34 16.15
C VAL A 58 28.03 -19.18 15.13
N VAL A 59 26.76 -18.87 14.89
CA VAL A 59 25.88 -19.62 14.00
C VAL A 59 26.36 -19.54 12.55
N ASN A 60 26.80 -18.37 12.10
CA ASN A 60 27.38 -18.20 10.76
C ASN A 60 28.66 -19.03 10.57
N GLY A 61 29.41 -19.32 11.64
CA GLY A 61 30.62 -20.15 11.62
C GLY A 61 30.36 -21.66 11.50
N PHE A 62 29.12 -22.11 11.71
CA PHE A 62 28.77 -23.52 11.52
C PHE A 62 28.80 -23.91 10.04
N ASN A 63 29.10 -25.18 9.76
CA ASN A 63 28.97 -25.73 8.42
C ASN A 63 27.50 -25.67 7.98
N ASN A 64 27.22 -24.90 6.92
CA ASN A 64 25.87 -24.56 6.46
C ASN A 64 25.02 -23.74 7.48
N GLY A 65 25.67 -22.96 8.36
CA GLY A 65 24.97 -22.06 9.27
C GLY A 65 24.06 -22.75 10.29
N GLY A 66 23.04 -22.05 10.79
CA GLY A 66 22.11 -22.61 11.78
C GLY A 66 21.00 -21.63 12.18
N THR A 67 20.32 -21.96 13.28
CA THR A 67 19.17 -21.17 13.79
C THR A 67 19.49 -20.54 15.15
N ILE A 68 19.08 -19.29 15.35
CA ILE A 68 19.07 -18.62 16.66
C ILE A 68 17.62 -18.53 17.13
N LYS A 69 17.33 -19.02 18.33
CA LYS A 69 16.02 -18.89 18.98
C LYS A 69 16.00 -17.65 19.88
N ILE A 70 14.98 -16.81 19.72
CA ILE A 70 14.63 -15.72 20.63
C ILE A 70 13.39 -16.18 21.40
N PRO A 71 13.54 -16.66 22.65
CA PRO A 71 12.42 -17.18 23.43
C PRO A 71 11.50 -16.05 23.91
N ALA A 72 10.34 -16.40 24.48
CA ALA A 72 9.43 -15.44 25.09
C ALA A 72 10.14 -14.47 26.06
N GLY A 73 9.75 -13.20 26.02
CA GLY A 73 10.33 -12.15 26.86
C GLY A 73 10.50 -10.80 26.16
N ASN A 74 10.92 -9.80 26.92
CA ASN A 74 11.14 -8.44 26.41
C ASN A 74 12.60 -8.26 26.00
N TYR A 75 12.87 -7.77 24.78
CA TYR A 75 14.21 -7.54 24.26
C TYR A 75 14.34 -6.12 23.73
N SER A 76 15.48 -5.49 24.00
CA SER A 76 15.84 -4.20 23.41
C SER A 76 16.91 -4.42 22.35
N LEU A 77 16.53 -4.34 21.07
CA LEU A 77 17.42 -4.64 19.95
C LEU A 77 17.64 -3.42 19.04
N GLY A 78 18.86 -3.29 18.53
CA GLY A 78 19.25 -2.21 17.63
C GLY A 78 20.39 -2.60 16.70
N ASN A 79 20.25 -2.24 15.42
CA ASN A 79 21.28 -2.34 14.39
C ASN A 79 21.90 -3.74 14.22
N ILE A 80 21.11 -4.79 14.40
CA ILE A 80 21.49 -6.19 14.25
C ILE A 80 21.82 -6.47 12.79
N LYS A 81 23.08 -6.76 12.49
CA LYS A 81 23.56 -7.04 11.12
C LYS A 81 23.53 -8.53 10.86
N LEU A 82 22.60 -9.00 10.03
CA LEU A 82 22.55 -10.42 9.68
C LEU A 82 23.71 -10.84 8.78
N LYS A 83 24.08 -12.12 8.91
CA LYS A 83 25.06 -12.82 8.07
C LYS A 83 24.38 -13.95 7.29
N SER A 84 25.05 -14.44 6.24
CA SER A 84 24.53 -15.52 5.41
C SER A 84 24.32 -16.82 6.21
N ASN A 85 23.34 -17.63 5.82
CA ASN A 85 23.00 -18.91 6.47
C ASN A 85 22.63 -18.76 7.96
N VAL A 86 22.07 -17.62 8.36
CA VAL A 86 21.55 -17.40 9.71
C VAL A 86 20.03 -17.31 9.65
N HIS A 87 19.38 -18.23 10.36
CA HIS A 87 17.94 -18.19 10.58
C HIS A 87 17.66 -17.73 12.01
N ILE A 88 16.64 -16.89 12.20
CA ILE A 88 16.19 -16.42 13.51
C ILE A 88 14.73 -16.88 13.68
N ALA A 89 14.52 -17.70 14.70
CA ALA A 89 13.23 -18.19 15.17
C ALA A 89 12.82 -17.37 16.39
N ILE A 90 11.67 -16.71 16.34
CA ILE A 90 11.22 -15.79 17.41
C ILE A 90 9.92 -16.34 17.98
N ASP A 91 9.87 -16.44 19.31
CA ASP A 91 8.66 -16.82 20.03
C ASP A 91 7.56 -15.75 19.85
N LYS A 92 6.30 -16.16 19.70
CA LYS A 92 5.13 -15.27 19.61
C LYS A 92 5.03 -14.31 20.82
N ASP A 93 5.49 -14.75 22.00
CA ASP A 93 5.47 -13.99 23.25
C ASP A 93 6.77 -13.18 23.45
N ALA A 94 7.63 -13.08 22.43
CA ALA A 94 8.73 -12.14 22.42
C ALA A 94 8.27 -10.74 22.00
N ILE A 95 8.65 -9.73 22.79
CA ILE A 95 8.38 -8.30 22.53
C ILE A 95 9.71 -7.61 22.30
N ILE A 96 9.91 -7.07 21.11
CA ILE A 96 11.14 -6.39 20.70
C ILE A 96 10.91 -4.88 20.66
N THR A 97 11.58 -4.14 21.54
CA THR A 97 11.66 -2.68 21.50
C THR A 97 12.92 -2.24 20.76
N LEU A 98 12.90 -1.02 20.21
CA LEU A 98 14.07 -0.42 19.59
C LEU A 98 15.02 0.15 20.64
N GLU A 99 16.26 -0.35 20.67
CA GLU A 99 17.32 0.11 21.58
C GLU A 99 17.54 1.63 21.53
N ASP A 100 17.87 2.22 22.67
CA ASP A 100 18.05 3.66 22.78
C ASP A 100 19.18 4.17 21.88
N GLY A 101 18.92 5.28 21.19
CA GLY A 101 19.83 5.87 20.20
C GLY A 101 19.81 5.18 18.82
N GLU A 102 19.22 3.99 18.70
CA GLU A 102 19.10 3.27 17.44
C GLU A 102 17.83 3.64 16.67
N LYS A 103 17.86 3.42 15.35
CA LYS A 103 16.78 3.79 14.41
C LYS A 103 16.23 2.61 13.60
N LEU A 104 16.84 1.44 13.79
CA LEU A 104 16.60 0.23 13.03
C LEU A 104 16.90 -0.97 13.92
N VAL A 105 16.02 -1.97 13.93
CA VAL A 105 16.31 -3.23 14.63
C VAL A 105 17.19 -4.15 13.79
N PHE A 106 16.72 -4.63 12.64
CA PHE A 106 17.42 -5.60 11.80
C PHE A 106 17.91 -5.00 10.47
N LYS A 107 19.22 -5.06 10.22
CA LYS A 107 19.85 -4.72 8.94
C LYS A 107 20.28 -5.98 8.19
N ILE A 108 19.71 -6.17 7.01
CA ILE A 108 19.98 -7.31 6.11
C ILE A 108 20.64 -6.80 4.84
N GLY A 109 21.97 -6.76 4.83
CA GLY A 109 22.74 -6.31 3.68
C GLY A 109 24.22 -6.24 3.98
N SER A 110 25.04 -6.48 2.95
CA SER A 110 26.50 -6.40 3.04
C SER A 110 27.05 -5.13 2.38
N ARG A 111 28.32 -4.84 2.65
CA ARG A 111 29.02 -3.70 2.04
C ARG A 111 29.27 -3.92 0.53
N GLU A 112 29.63 -2.85 -0.18
CA GLU A 112 29.91 -2.90 -1.62
C GLU A 112 30.93 -3.99 -1.98
N ASN A 113 32.03 -4.08 -1.23
CA ASN A 113 33.14 -5.00 -1.47
C ASN A 113 32.94 -6.41 -0.90
N GLN A 114 31.75 -6.73 -0.36
CA GLN A 114 31.44 -8.04 0.21
C GLN A 114 30.43 -8.78 -0.65
N ALA A 115 30.42 -10.12 -0.59
CA ALA A 115 29.37 -10.90 -1.23
C ALA A 115 27.99 -10.53 -0.65
N PRO A 116 26.89 -10.60 -1.42
CA PRO A 116 25.55 -10.42 -0.87
C PRO A 116 25.28 -11.36 0.30
N ILE A 117 24.52 -10.90 1.29
CA ILE A 117 24.00 -11.79 2.33
C ILE A 117 23.02 -12.77 1.68
N LYS A 118 23.15 -14.07 1.96
CA LYS A 118 22.33 -15.12 1.35
C LYS A 118 21.72 -16.06 2.37
N ASN A 119 20.56 -16.63 2.03
CA ASN A 119 19.96 -17.71 2.82
C ASN A 119 19.71 -17.27 4.27
N VAL A 120 18.84 -16.27 4.43
CA VAL A 120 18.48 -15.71 5.73
C VAL A 120 16.98 -15.82 5.96
N LYS A 121 16.60 -16.12 7.18
CA LYS A 121 15.20 -16.27 7.57
C LYS A 121 14.95 -15.61 8.91
N ILE A 122 13.90 -14.81 9.05
CA ILE A 122 13.37 -14.36 10.34
C ILE A 122 11.88 -14.74 10.36
N TYR A 123 11.45 -15.53 11.34
CA TYR A 123 10.11 -16.10 11.37
C TYR A 123 9.69 -16.39 12.81
N CYS A 124 8.38 -16.63 12.99
CA CYS A 124 7.86 -17.11 14.25
C CYS A 124 7.86 -18.64 14.30
N ASP A 125 8.41 -19.25 15.35
CA ASP A 125 8.50 -20.72 15.45
C ASP A 125 7.27 -21.38 16.11
N ASN A 126 6.52 -20.64 16.92
CA ASN A 126 5.34 -21.13 17.65
C ASN A 126 4.05 -20.32 17.39
N CYS A 127 3.99 -19.54 16.31
CA CYS A 127 2.79 -18.78 15.92
C CYS A 127 1.72 -19.65 15.24
N ASN A 128 0.46 -19.27 15.44
CA ASN A 128 -0.67 -19.91 14.78
C ASN A 128 -1.18 -19.07 13.58
N THR A 129 -0.68 -19.40 12.38
CA THR A 129 -1.05 -18.71 11.13
C THR A 129 -2.44 -19.07 10.59
N SER A 130 -3.18 -19.96 11.27
CA SER A 130 -4.59 -20.24 10.96
C SER A 130 -5.56 -19.22 11.57
N LEU A 131 -5.12 -18.46 12.59
CA LEU A 131 -5.92 -17.41 13.22
C LEU A 131 -6.21 -16.26 12.25
N ALA A 132 -7.23 -15.45 12.54
CA ALA A 132 -7.51 -14.26 11.75
C ALA A 132 -6.33 -13.27 11.77
N MET A 133 -6.20 -12.45 10.73
CA MET A 133 -5.18 -11.40 10.69
C MET A 133 -5.39 -10.40 11.84
N GLY A 134 -4.33 -10.06 12.56
CA GLY A 134 -4.35 -9.15 13.71
C GLY A 134 -4.42 -9.82 15.09
N GLU A 135 -4.80 -11.10 15.16
CA GLU A 135 -4.78 -11.90 16.39
C GLU A 135 -3.35 -12.06 16.93
N ASP A 136 -3.11 -11.79 18.22
CA ASP A 136 -1.75 -11.68 18.77
C ASP A 136 -0.92 -12.97 18.62
N ASN A 137 -1.53 -14.14 18.83
CA ASN A 137 -0.86 -15.44 18.72
C ASN A 137 -0.44 -15.82 17.28
N ARG A 138 -0.71 -14.97 16.29
CA ARG A 138 -0.29 -15.13 14.89
C ARG A 138 1.09 -14.53 14.61
N TYR A 139 1.68 -13.77 15.55
CA TYR A 139 2.89 -12.98 15.32
C TYR A 139 3.86 -13.00 16.51
N TYR A 140 5.14 -12.75 16.25
CA TYR A 140 6.01 -12.10 17.24
C TYR A 140 5.89 -10.57 17.11
N ASN A 141 6.28 -9.84 18.15
CA ASN A 141 5.86 -8.45 18.31
C ASN A 141 7.04 -7.48 18.39
N PHE A 142 6.93 -6.36 17.66
CA PHE A 142 7.71 -5.15 17.90
C PHE A 142 6.82 -4.10 18.57
N ASP A 143 7.35 -3.44 19.59
CA ASP A 143 6.66 -2.36 20.28
C ASP A 143 7.41 -1.04 20.10
N PHE A 144 6.85 -0.17 19.25
CA PHE A 144 7.29 1.20 19.04
C PHE A 144 6.29 2.21 19.62
N SER A 145 5.29 1.78 20.40
CA SER A 145 4.25 2.64 20.95
C SER A 145 4.79 3.75 21.87
N SER A 146 5.92 3.48 22.53
CA SER A 146 6.63 4.44 23.39
C SER A 146 7.43 5.50 22.61
N LYS A 147 7.65 5.32 21.30
CA LYS A 147 8.33 6.31 20.47
C LYS A 147 7.38 7.48 20.19
N SER A 148 7.95 8.68 20.13
CA SER A 148 7.17 9.89 19.80
C SER A 148 6.78 9.91 18.31
N PRO A 149 5.61 10.44 17.94
CA PRO A 149 5.26 10.66 16.54
C PRO A 149 6.35 11.45 15.80
N GLY A 150 6.71 10.97 14.62
CA GLY A 150 7.74 11.59 13.76
C GLY A 150 9.19 11.30 14.17
N SER A 151 9.41 10.48 15.22
CA SER A 151 10.74 9.94 15.54
C SER A 151 11.13 8.80 14.59
N ASP A 152 12.42 8.48 14.48
CA ASP A 152 12.91 7.46 13.55
C ASP A 152 12.75 6.05 14.14
N ALA A 153 11.97 5.16 13.50
CA ALA A 153 11.90 3.76 13.90
C ALA A 153 11.66 2.82 12.72
N ARG A 154 12.38 1.69 12.68
CA ARG A 154 12.19 0.63 11.68
C ARG A 154 12.49 -0.73 12.31
N ALA A 155 11.71 -1.73 11.95
CA ALA A 155 12.02 -3.11 12.30
C ALA A 155 13.06 -3.68 11.33
N PHE A 156 12.94 -3.41 10.03
CA PHE A 156 13.77 -4.07 9.01
C PHE A 156 14.27 -3.13 7.92
N THR A 157 15.53 -3.31 7.52
CA THR A 157 16.07 -2.80 6.26
C THR A 157 16.73 -3.92 5.49
N ILE A 158 16.30 -4.13 4.24
CA ILE A 158 16.91 -5.10 3.32
C ILE A 158 17.56 -4.33 2.18
N GLU A 159 18.84 -4.61 1.96
CA GLU A 159 19.69 -3.92 0.97
C GLU A 159 20.39 -4.95 0.06
N LYS A 160 21.70 -5.17 0.19
CA LYS A 160 22.45 -6.14 -0.62
C LYS A 160 22.28 -7.57 -0.08
N ALA A 161 21.14 -8.20 -0.39
CA ALA A 161 20.79 -9.55 0.04
C ALA A 161 20.06 -10.36 -1.05
N GLU A 162 20.23 -11.69 -1.03
CA GLU A 162 19.55 -12.63 -1.94
C GLU A 162 19.00 -13.84 -1.17
N ASN A 163 17.87 -14.44 -1.59
CA ASN A 163 17.31 -15.63 -0.94
C ASN A 163 17.01 -15.38 0.55
N PHE A 164 16.06 -14.50 0.82
CA PHE A 164 15.63 -14.13 2.18
C PHE A 164 14.16 -14.41 2.42
N HIS A 165 13.79 -14.69 3.67
CA HIS A 165 12.40 -14.88 4.10
C HIS A 165 12.15 -14.13 5.40
N ILE A 166 11.16 -13.25 5.44
CA ILE A 166 10.73 -12.55 6.65
C ILE A 166 9.24 -12.80 6.84
N SER A 167 8.84 -13.38 7.97
CA SER A 167 7.42 -13.63 8.22
C SER A 167 6.98 -13.42 9.66
N ASP A 168 5.65 -13.35 9.83
CA ASP A 168 4.93 -13.51 11.10
C ASP A 168 5.26 -12.45 12.15
N PHE A 169 5.29 -11.19 11.72
CA PHE A 169 5.60 -10.05 12.59
C PHE A 169 4.43 -9.08 12.71
N LYS A 170 4.28 -8.53 13.91
CA LYS A 170 3.37 -7.43 14.24
C LYS A 170 4.15 -6.25 14.80
N VAL A 171 3.79 -5.03 14.41
CA VAL A 171 4.35 -3.79 14.94
C VAL A 171 3.25 -2.90 15.48
N THR A 172 3.37 -2.53 16.75
CA THR A 172 2.58 -1.44 17.34
C THR A 172 3.38 -0.15 17.19
N ASP A 173 2.99 0.69 16.24
CA ASP A 173 3.63 1.97 15.91
C ASP A 173 2.86 3.14 16.55
N ASN A 174 3.48 4.31 16.59
CA ASN A 174 2.91 5.56 17.10
C ASN A 174 3.24 6.73 16.17
N GLY A 175 2.95 6.57 14.88
CA GLY A 175 3.20 7.58 13.86
C GLY A 175 4.69 7.87 13.68
N THR A 176 5.56 6.88 13.86
CA THR A 176 7.00 7.06 13.64
C THR A 176 7.31 7.31 12.16
N LYS A 177 8.51 7.81 11.89
CA LYS A 177 9.06 7.92 10.55
C LYS A 177 9.54 6.56 10.07
N PHE A 178 9.41 6.39 8.76
CA PHE A 178 9.75 5.22 7.95
C PHE A 178 8.68 4.14 7.96
N SER A 179 8.58 3.41 6.85
CA SER A 179 7.80 2.18 6.87
C SER A 179 8.51 1.15 7.75
N VAL A 180 7.74 0.31 8.44
CA VAL A 180 8.25 -0.76 9.33
C VAL A 180 9.41 -1.53 8.68
N MET A 181 9.26 -1.82 7.39
CA MET A 181 10.28 -2.44 6.56
C MET A 181 10.55 -1.63 5.30
N ASN A 182 11.82 -1.51 4.92
CA ASN A 182 12.21 -0.98 3.61
C ASN A 182 13.13 -1.92 2.82
N LEU A 183 12.88 -2.00 1.51
CA LEU A 183 13.74 -2.67 0.54
C LEU A 183 14.41 -1.60 -0.33
N ILE A 184 15.71 -1.42 -0.14
CA ILE A 184 16.46 -0.30 -0.73
C ILE A 184 17.65 -0.79 -1.55
N PRO A 185 18.07 -0.07 -2.60
CA PRO A 185 19.34 -0.36 -3.26
C PRO A 185 20.52 -0.03 -2.35
N LEU A 186 21.59 -0.82 -2.46
CA LEU A 186 22.91 -0.37 -2.01
C LEU A 186 23.39 0.71 -2.97
N ILE A 187 23.62 1.90 -2.44
CA ILE A 187 24.05 3.05 -3.24
C ILE A 187 25.43 3.52 -2.76
N THR A 188 26.36 3.73 -3.69
CA THR A 188 27.65 4.37 -3.41
C THR A 188 27.92 5.51 -4.37
N GLY A 189 28.97 6.29 -4.11
CA GLY A 189 29.29 7.52 -4.85
C GLY A 189 28.57 8.76 -4.31
N LYS A 190 29.14 9.93 -4.58
CA LYS A 190 28.62 11.22 -4.08
C LYS A 190 27.48 11.74 -4.95
N PHE A 191 26.46 12.30 -4.29
CA PHE A 191 25.46 13.13 -4.95
C PHE A 191 25.80 14.60 -4.72
N ASP A 192 26.03 15.32 -5.82
CA ASP A 192 26.11 16.77 -5.78
C ASP A 192 24.75 17.33 -6.21
N PRO A 193 23.94 17.89 -5.29
CA PRO A 193 22.66 18.50 -5.64
C PRO A 193 22.83 19.75 -6.51
N LYS A 194 24.02 20.37 -6.50
CA LYS A 194 24.33 21.49 -7.39
C LYS A 194 24.65 20.98 -8.79
N LYS A 195 25.21 19.80 -8.97
CA LYS A 195 25.50 19.21 -10.30
C LYS A 195 24.99 17.77 -10.38
N PRO A 196 23.66 17.54 -10.35
CA PRO A 196 23.10 16.19 -10.41
C PRO A 196 23.56 15.38 -11.63
N GLU A 197 23.82 16.08 -12.74
CA GLU A 197 24.37 15.55 -13.99
C GLU A 197 25.79 14.99 -13.88
N ASP A 198 26.57 15.47 -12.92
CA ASP A 198 27.95 15.01 -12.65
C ASP A 198 27.99 13.95 -11.54
N SER A 199 26.84 13.62 -10.93
CA SER A 199 26.83 12.72 -9.78
C SER A 199 27.45 11.36 -10.10
N GLU A 200 28.35 10.92 -9.22
CA GLU A 200 28.98 9.60 -9.25
C GLU A 200 28.10 8.52 -8.59
N ARG A 201 26.91 8.89 -8.11
CA ARG A 201 26.04 7.99 -7.37
C ARG A 201 25.58 6.84 -8.26
N ARG A 202 25.76 5.61 -7.81
CA ARG A 202 25.40 4.38 -8.53
C ARG A 202 24.75 3.36 -7.62
N ALA A 203 23.76 2.64 -8.16
CA ALA A 203 23.23 1.45 -7.52
C ALA A 203 24.19 0.28 -7.72
N LYS A 204 24.62 -0.34 -6.62
CA LYS A 204 25.57 -1.46 -6.65
C LYS A 204 24.91 -2.81 -6.48
N ALA A 205 23.81 -2.85 -5.74
CA ALA A 205 23.03 -4.05 -5.53
C ALA A 205 21.61 -3.70 -5.05
N VAL A 206 20.73 -4.70 -5.08
CA VAL A 206 19.37 -4.63 -4.57
C VAL A 206 18.99 -5.95 -3.91
N PRO A 207 17.94 -5.97 -3.08
CA PRO A 207 17.35 -7.19 -2.58
C PRO A 207 16.86 -8.06 -3.74
N LYS A 208 17.16 -9.37 -3.70
CA LYS A 208 16.66 -10.33 -4.70
C LYS A 208 16.10 -11.61 -4.11
N LYS A 209 15.17 -12.25 -4.81
CA LYS A 209 14.68 -13.60 -4.50
C LYS A 209 14.23 -13.69 -3.03
N GLY A 210 13.22 -12.92 -2.65
CA GLY A 210 12.77 -12.83 -1.26
C GLY A 210 11.28 -13.05 -1.07
N ASP A 211 10.89 -13.57 0.08
CA ASP A 211 9.50 -13.69 0.51
C ASP A 211 9.25 -12.86 1.77
N ILE A 212 8.20 -12.05 1.76
CA ILE A 212 7.74 -11.29 2.93
C ILE A 212 6.27 -11.62 3.16
N ILE A 213 5.97 -12.26 4.29
CA ILE A 213 4.68 -12.93 4.51
C ILE A 213 4.13 -12.56 5.89
N ASN A 214 2.81 -12.36 6.00
CA ASN A 214 2.14 -12.24 7.30
C ASN A 214 2.70 -11.11 8.17
N GLY A 215 2.81 -9.91 7.60
CA GLY A 215 3.23 -8.71 8.32
C GLY A 215 2.04 -7.83 8.70
N TYR A 216 2.03 -7.32 9.92
CA TYR A 216 0.94 -6.50 10.47
C TYR A 216 1.51 -5.25 11.15
N THR A 217 0.91 -4.08 10.91
CA THR A 217 1.21 -2.87 11.68
C THR A 217 -0.05 -2.07 12.00
N THR A 218 0.00 -1.31 13.08
CA THR A 218 -1.04 -0.35 13.51
C THR A 218 -0.38 0.95 13.94
N GLY A 219 -1.10 2.07 13.81
CA GLY A 219 -0.60 3.38 14.22
C GLY A 219 0.40 4.00 13.25
N ALA A 220 0.43 3.55 11.99
CA ALA A 220 1.40 4.04 11.03
C ALA A 220 1.06 5.44 10.48
N ASP A 221 2.10 6.25 10.26
CA ASP A 221 1.99 7.58 9.67
C ASP A 221 1.63 7.54 8.17
N TYR A 222 0.92 8.56 7.71
CA TYR A 222 0.47 8.73 6.32
C TYR A 222 1.58 8.57 5.28
N GLY A 223 2.77 9.11 5.58
CA GLY A 223 3.91 9.10 4.69
C GLY A 223 4.63 7.75 4.61
N TYR A 224 4.21 6.76 5.41
CA TYR A 224 4.93 5.50 5.61
C TYR A 224 3.98 4.29 5.56
N GLY A 225 3.91 3.45 6.60
CA GLY A 225 3.11 2.22 6.63
C GLY A 225 3.94 0.96 6.88
N LEU A 226 3.51 -0.17 6.35
CA LEU A 226 4.18 -1.45 6.62
C LEU A 226 5.45 -1.62 5.79
N ILE A 227 5.37 -1.58 4.45
CA ILE A 227 6.52 -1.84 3.57
C ILE A 227 6.68 -0.75 2.53
N GLN A 228 7.89 -0.20 2.42
CA GLN A 228 8.33 0.58 1.26
C GLN A 228 9.35 -0.20 0.43
N VAL A 229 9.09 -0.35 -0.87
CA VAL A 229 10.01 -0.94 -1.83
C VAL A 229 10.52 0.16 -2.75
N GLN A 230 11.80 0.52 -2.61
CA GLN A 230 12.47 1.43 -3.53
C GLN A 230 13.10 0.69 -4.70
N ALA A 231 13.68 -0.49 -4.44
CA ALA A 231 14.20 -1.38 -5.47
C ALA A 231 14.24 -2.83 -4.95
N ALA A 232 13.84 -3.78 -5.79
CA ALA A 232 13.89 -5.22 -5.49
C ALA A 232 13.64 -6.06 -6.76
N ILE A 233 14.26 -7.24 -6.83
CA ILE A 233 14.10 -8.15 -7.97
C ILE A 233 13.58 -9.52 -7.52
N ASN A 234 12.48 -9.98 -8.10
CA ASN A 234 11.87 -11.28 -7.77
C ASN A 234 11.55 -11.41 -6.28
N VAL A 235 10.82 -10.44 -5.74
CA VAL A 235 10.35 -10.46 -4.34
C VAL A 235 8.84 -10.62 -4.31
N SER A 236 8.37 -11.45 -3.38
CA SER A 236 6.97 -11.78 -3.21
C SER A 236 6.45 -11.32 -1.85
N PHE A 237 5.23 -10.79 -1.85
CA PHE A 237 4.54 -10.21 -0.69
C PHE A 237 3.21 -10.92 -0.48
N LYS A 238 2.93 -11.37 0.73
CA LYS A 238 1.71 -12.13 1.00
C LYS A 238 1.13 -11.82 2.38
N ASP A 239 -0.19 -11.67 2.47
CA ASP A 239 -0.92 -11.55 3.74
C ASP A 239 -0.42 -10.37 4.58
N LEU A 240 -0.50 -9.17 4.01
CA LEU A 240 0.04 -7.95 4.65
C LEU A 240 -1.08 -7.03 5.12
N TYR A 241 -0.89 -6.39 6.28
CA TYR A 241 -1.85 -5.43 6.83
C TYR A 241 -1.17 -4.18 7.41
N SER A 242 -1.75 -3.01 7.16
CA SER A 242 -1.37 -1.75 7.80
C SER A 242 -2.60 -0.98 8.26
N GLY A 243 -2.67 -0.66 9.54
CA GLY A 243 -3.54 0.37 10.11
C GLY A 243 -2.82 1.72 10.08
N GLY A 244 -3.24 2.61 9.19
CA GLY A 244 -2.52 3.85 8.86
C GLY A 244 -1.51 3.67 7.71
N GLY A 245 -1.12 4.78 7.07
CA GLY A 245 -0.10 4.79 6.01
C GLY A 245 -0.46 3.97 4.78
N VAL A 246 0.56 3.35 4.16
CA VAL A 246 0.41 2.43 3.02
C VAL A 246 0.93 1.04 3.36
N THR A 247 0.15 -0.01 3.11
CA THR A 247 0.57 -1.39 3.39
C THR A 247 1.74 -1.84 2.51
N LEU A 248 1.58 -1.76 1.18
CA LEU A 248 2.65 -2.05 0.23
C LEU A 248 2.88 -0.86 -0.68
N ARG A 249 3.93 -0.10 -0.37
CA ARG A 249 4.32 1.10 -1.10
C ARG A 249 5.46 0.79 -2.07
N LEU A 250 5.11 0.58 -3.34
CA LEU A 250 6.04 0.43 -4.45
C LEU A 250 6.45 1.81 -4.96
N GLU A 251 7.40 2.43 -4.27
CA GLU A 251 7.82 3.79 -4.53
C GLU A 251 9.34 3.93 -4.48
N SER A 252 9.94 4.26 -5.63
CA SER A 252 11.39 4.47 -5.78
C SER A 252 11.86 5.88 -5.38
N GLY A 253 11.36 6.35 -4.24
CA GLY A 253 11.64 7.66 -3.64
C GLY A 253 13.01 7.79 -2.97
N ALA A 254 13.16 8.81 -2.12
CA ALA A 254 14.32 9.18 -1.29
C ALA A 254 15.52 8.20 -1.31
N GLY A 255 16.58 8.56 -2.05
CA GLY A 255 17.79 7.74 -2.19
C GLY A 255 17.97 7.22 -3.61
N SER A 256 17.00 6.46 -4.14
CA SER A 256 17.05 5.97 -5.53
C SER A 256 16.79 7.04 -6.58
N THR A 257 16.10 8.12 -6.19
CA THR A 257 15.76 9.27 -7.05
C THR A 257 17.00 10.02 -7.56
N TYR A 258 18.09 9.99 -6.80
CA TYR A 258 19.37 10.60 -7.15
C TYR A 258 20.19 9.81 -8.19
N ILE A 259 19.73 8.60 -8.54
CA ILE A 259 20.42 7.71 -9.47
C ILE A 259 19.86 7.95 -10.88
N GLY A 260 20.74 8.35 -11.81
CA GLY A 260 20.35 8.62 -13.19
C GLY A 260 19.57 7.44 -13.79
N THR A 261 18.42 7.74 -14.39
CA THR A 261 17.49 6.74 -14.93
C THR A 261 18.20 5.79 -15.91
N LYS A 262 19.11 6.29 -16.75
CA LYS A 262 19.85 5.52 -17.77
C LYS A 262 21.11 4.78 -17.28
N LEU A 263 21.65 5.10 -16.10
CA LEU A 263 22.99 4.61 -15.70
C LEU A 263 22.95 3.21 -15.08
N ASP A 264 21.94 2.94 -14.26
CA ASP A 264 21.79 1.66 -13.55
C ASP A 264 20.38 1.10 -13.82
N THR A 265 19.98 1.11 -15.09
CA THR A 265 18.59 0.80 -15.53
C THR A 265 18.09 -0.55 -15.06
N ASP A 266 19.00 -1.49 -14.77
CA ASP A 266 18.64 -2.87 -14.39
C ASP A 266 18.79 -3.18 -12.90
N ILE A 267 19.47 -2.33 -12.12
CA ILE A 267 19.78 -2.63 -10.72
C ILE A 267 18.79 -1.96 -9.78
N ALA A 268 18.74 -0.62 -9.70
CA ALA A 268 17.84 0.10 -8.79
C ALA A 268 16.41 0.22 -9.35
N VAL A 269 15.76 -0.92 -9.55
CA VAL A 269 14.39 -1.03 -10.05
C VAL A 269 13.61 -2.08 -9.28
N MET A 270 12.28 -1.99 -9.36
CA MET A 270 11.37 -3.05 -8.98
C MET A 270 11.10 -3.92 -10.21
N LYS A 271 11.35 -5.24 -10.13
CA LYS A 271 11.12 -6.16 -11.25
C LYS A 271 10.70 -7.54 -10.75
N GLY A 272 9.64 -8.11 -11.32
CA GLY A 272 9.15 -9.44 -10.93
C GLY A 272 8.56 -9.42 -9.52
N ILE A 273 7.85 -8.33 -9.19
CA ILE A 273 7.17 -8.18 -7.91
C ILE A 273 5.82 -8.88 -7.98
N GLU A 274 5.53 -9.73 -6.99
CA GLU A 274 4.24 -10.40 -6.87
C GLU A 274 3.65 -10.16 -5.48
N ALA A 275 2.40 -9.70 -5.41
CA ALA A 275 1.72 -9.37 -4.17
C ALA A 275 0.35 -10.04 -4.09
N TYR A 276 0.00 -10.60 -2.93
CA TYR A 276 -1.28 -11.28 -2.71
C TYR A 276 -1.85 -10.98 -1.34
N ASN A 277 -3.15 -10.69 -1.27
CA ASN A 277 -3.86 -10.47 0.00
C ASN A 277 -3.24 -9.30 0.78
N ILE A 278 -3.34 -8.10 0.20
CA ILE A 278 -2.76 -6.86 0.76
C ILE A 278 -3.89 -6.00 1.29
N HIS A 279 -3.89 -5.75 2.60
CA HIS A 279 -4.97 -5.09 3.32
C HIS A 279 -4.49 -3.77 3.94
N GLY A 280 -5.29 -2.73 3.84
CA GLY A 280 -5.01 -1.43 4.46
C GLY A 280 -6.25 -0.91 5.16
N ALA A 281 -6.09 -0.31 6.33
CA ALA A 281 -7.20 0.31 7.04
C ALA A 281 -6.83 1.67 7.59
N ASN A 282 -7.80 2.59 7.67
CA ASN A 282 -7.68 3.89 8.34
C ASN A 282 -6.41 4.67 7.92
N GLY A 283 -6.04 4.56 6.65
CA GLY A 283 -4.75 5.01 6.13
C GLY A 283 -4.87 5.70 4.78
N LYS A 284 -3.73 5.78 4.09
CA LYS A 284 -3.68 6.25 2.71
C LYS A 284 -4.19 5.16 1.75
N GLY A 285 -3.73 3.92 1.90
CA GLY A 285 -4.23 2.82 1.10
C GLY A 285 -3.44 1.52 1.21
N SER A 286 -3.86 0.51 0.46
CA SER A 286 -3.28 -0.83 0.59
C SER A 286 -2.09 -1.04 -0.34
N LEU A 287 -2.20 -0.58 -1.59
CA LEU A 287 -1.15 -0.68 -2.59
C LEU A 287 -0.92 0.67 -3.24
N MET A 288 0.34 1.10 -3.31
CA MET A 288 0.73 2.31 -4.04
C MET A 288 1.81 1.97 -5.06
N LEU A 289 1.65 2.45 -6.29
CA LEU A 289 2.67 2.44 -7.34
C LEU A 289 3.06 3.89 -7.64
N SER A 290 4.31 4.26 -7.39
CA SER A 290 4.84 5.59 -7.69
C SER A 290 6.28 5.45 -8.19
N PRO A 291 6.50 5.47 -9.52
CA PRO A 291 7.79 5.13 -10.10
C PRO A 291 8.83 6.25 -10.03
N HIS A 292 8.48 7.43 -9.51
CA HIS A 292 9.35 8.61 -9.48
C HIS A 292 10.04 8.81 -10.84
N GLY A 293 11.37 8.87 -10.88
CA GLY A 293 12.17 8.99 -12.09
C GLY A 293 12.74 7.68 -12.64
N ARG A 294 12.17 6.52 -12.28
CA ARG A 294 12.73 5.19 -12.58
C ARG A 294 11.81 4.36 -13.46
N ILE A 295 12.40 3.60 -14.39
CA ILE A 295 11.68 2.68 -15.26
C ILE A 295 11.72 1.29 -14.62
N HIS A 296 10.60 0.87 -14.06
CA HIS A 296 10.45 -0.40 -13.36
C HIS A 296 9.94 -1.50 -14.28
N GLY A 297 10.23 -2.75 -13.91
CA GLY A 297 9.69 -3.92 -14.57
C GLY A 297 8.26 -4.22 -14.16
N SER A 298 7.88 -5.49 -14.27
CA SER A 298 6.50 -5.91 -14.01
C SER A 298 6.16 -6.07 -12.54
N VAL A 299 4.92 -5.70 -12.21
CA VAL A 299 4.27 -5.92 -10.91
C VAL A 299 2.98 -6.72 -11.14
N LYS A 300 2.72 -7.73 -10.31
CA LYS A 300 1.44 -8.45 -10.28
C LYS A 300 0.88 -8.41 -8.87
N ALA A 301 -0.36 -7.97 -8.70
CA ALA A 301 -1.01 -7.85 -7.40
C ALA A 301 -2.42 -8.42 -7.46
N ARG A 302 -2.82 -9.23 -6.47
CA ARG A 302 -4.16 -9.83 -6.40
C ARG A 302 -4.72 -9.75 -4.98
N LYS A 303 -6.06 -9.68 -4.86
CA LYS A 303 -6.77 -9.58 -3.59
C LYS A 303 -6.29 -8.38 -2.77
N ILE A 304 -6.57 -7.19 -3.28
CA ILE A 304 -6.25 -5.95 -2.59
C ILE A 304 -7.51 -5.47 -1.89
N ARG A 305 -7.43 -5.25 -0.58
CA ARG A 305 -8.57 -4.78 0.20
C ARG A 305 -8.24 -3.52 0.96
N SER A 306 -9.13 -2.55 1.01
CA SER A 306 -9.04 -1.47 2.00
C SER A 306 -10.33 -1.29 2.78
N LYS A 307 -10.21 -0.80 4.02
CA LYS A 307 -11.34 -0.40 4.85
C LYS A 307 -11.09 0.97 5.45
N GLY A 308 -11.87 1.97 5.06
CA GLY A 308 -11.75 3.32 5.62
C GLY A 308 -10.44 4.03 5.30
N SER A 309 -9.76 3.63 4.22
CA SER A 309 -8.56 4.32 3.72
C SER A 309 -8.94 5.31 2.61
N ALA A 310 -8.05 6.22 2.26
CA ALA A 310 -8.28 7.14 1.14
C ALA A 310 -8.49 6.37 -0.17
N TYR A 311 -7.62 5.40 -0.45
CA TYR A 311 -7.69 4.50 -1.60
C TYR A 311 -7.52 3.04 -1.19
N ALA A 312 -7.96 2.08 -2.01
CA ALA A 312 -7.42 0.71 -1.97
C ALA A 312 -6.11 0.63 -2.75
N VAL A 313 -6.10 1.21 -3.95
CA VAL A 313 -4.94 1.27 -4.82
C VAL A 313 -4.72 2.69 -5.33
N GLU A 314 -3.48 3.17 -5.28
CA GLU A 314 -3.06 4.42 -5.92
C GLU A 314 -1.96 4.15 -6.93
N VAL A 315 -2.13 4.63 -8.16
CA VAL A 315 -1.15 4.56 -9.24
C VAL A 315 -0.81 5.98 -9.67
N SER A 316 0.36 6.44 -9.26
CA SER A 316 0.86 7.79 -9.53
C SER A 316 1.70 7.85 -10.81
N PRO A 317 1.67 8.97 -11.55
CA PRO A 317 2.56 9.17 -12.69
C PRO A 317 4.02 9.28 -12.22
N GLY A 318 4.95 8.97 -13.11
CA GLY A 318 6.35 9.30 -12.90
C GLY A 318 6.62 10.80 -12.92
N PHE A 319 7.59 11.21 -12.14
CA PHE A 319 8.07 12.59 -12.13
C PHE A 319 9.56 12.61 -11.80
N ILE A 320 10.25 13.64 -12.28
CA ILE A 320 11.61 13.93 -11.81
C ILE A 320 11.49 14.64 -10.46
N ASP A 321 12.17 14.09 -9.45
CA ASP A 321 12.21 14.60 -8.09
C ASP A 321 12.75 16.02 -7.99
N ARG A 322 12.29 16.75 -6.96
CA ARG A 322 12.66 18.16 -6.77
C ARG A 322 14.15 18.34 -6.52
N GLU A 323 14.75 17.38 -5.85
CA GLU A 323 16.18 17.38 -5.54
C GLU A 323 17.06 17.19 -6.79
N VAL A 324 16.47 16.71 -7.90
CA VAL A 324 17.10 16.64 -9.22
C VAL A 324 16.75 17.87 -10.06
N LYS A 325 15.55 18.44 -9.89
CA LYS A 325 15.10 19.68 -10.52
C LYS A 325 15.80 20.89 -9.88
N ARG A 326 16.87 21.39 -10.51
CA ARG A 326 17.39 22.74 -10.22
C ARG A 326 16.28 23.79 -10.36
N ASN A 327 16.45 24.92 -9.66
CA ASN A 327 15.70 26.17 -9.90
C ASN A 327 15.64 26.46 -11.41
N ASP A 328 14.45 26.29 -11.96
CA ASP A 328 14.01 26.47 -13.35
C ASP A 328 15.00 26.06 -14.46
N GLN A 329 14.74 24.86 -15.02
CA GLN A 329 14.67 24.56 -16.47
C GLN A 329 15.72 23.67 -17.12
N ASN A 330 16.86 23.34 -16.51
CA ASN A 330 17.83 22.43 -17.14
C ASN A 330 18.19 21.24 -16.25
N VAL A 331 17.22 20.33 -16.02
CA VAL A 331 17.56 18.94 -15.71
C VAL A 331 18.16 18.34 -16.97
N ALA A 332 19.33 17.67 -16.91
CA ALA A 332 19.86 16.95 -18.05
C ALA A 332 18.85 15.86 -18.49
N PRO A 333 18.03 16.11 -19.54
CA PRO A 333 16.91 15.23 -19.88
C PRO A 333 17.42 13.88 -20.43
N ASN A 334 18.70 13.84 -20.78
CA ASN A 334 19.40 12.64 -21.21
C ASN A 334 19.69 11.67 -20.05
N ARG A 335 19.78 12.15 -18.79
CA ARG A 335 20.19 11.35 -17.63
C ARG A 335 19.03 10.99 -16.71
N PHE A 336 18.14 11.94 -16.43
CA PHE A 336 16.97 11.74 -15.59
C PHE A 336 15.70 11.85 -16.43
N LYS A 337 14.76 10.94 -16.20
CA LYS A 337 13.49 10.86 -16.91
C LYS A 337 12.36 10.65 -15.91
N LYS A 338 11.13 10.96 -16.29
CA LYS A 338 9.96 10.50 -15.55
C LYS A 338 9.86 8.97 -15.65
N GLY A 339 9.58 8.34 -14.52
CA GLY A 339 9.52 6.90 -14.35
C GLY A 339 8.19 6.29 -14.77
N VAL A 340 8.17 4.98 -14.93
CA VAL A 340 6.99 4.18 -15.27
C VAL A 340 7.14 2.78 -14.70
N PHE A 341 6.03 2.05 -14.57
CA PHE A 341 6.07 0.59 -14.53
C PHE A 341 5.79 0.06 -15.93
N VAL A 342 6.70 -0.74 -16.48
CA VAL A 342 6.56 -1.37 -17.81
C VAL A 342 5.35 -2.30 -17.89
N GLY A 343 4.90 -2.83 -16.74
CA GLY A 343 3.59 -3.47 -16.68
C GLY A 343 3.12 -3.69 -15.25
N ALA A 344 1.86 -3.41 -14.98
CA ALA A 344 1.21 -3.77 -13.73
C ALA A 344 -0.07 -4.56 -14.02
N ASP A 345 -0.25 -5.71 -13.39
CA ASP A 345 -1.48 -6.51 -13.44
C ASP A 345 -2.08 -6.57 -12.03
N ILE A 346 -3.14 -5.79 -11.80
CA ILE A 346 -3.79 -5.61 -10.51
C ILE A 346 -5.20 -6.20 -10.61
N ARG A 347 -5.54 -7.13 -9.71
CA ARG A 347 -6.82 -7.84 -9.75
C ARG A 347 -7.47 -7.94 -8.38
N ASP A 348 -8.79 -8.06 -8.38
CA ASP A 348 -9.62 -8.34 -7.20
C ASP A 348 -9.39 -7.27 -6.12
N VAL A 349 -9.76 -6.03 -6.47
CA VAL A 349 -9.65 -4.85 -5.62
C VAL A 349 -11.00 -4.59 -4.99
N ILE A 350 -11.05 -4.56 -3.65
CA ILE A 350 -12.27 -4.25 -2.88
C ILE A 350 -11.94 -3.10 -1.94
N ALA A 351 -12.75 -2.05 -1.93
CA ALA A 351 -12.64 -0.98 -0.95
C ALA A 351 -13.95 -0.81 -0.19
N THR A 352 -13.91 -0.89 1.14
CA THR A 352 -15.02 -0.51 2.00
C THR A 352 -14.78 0.90 2.50
N SER A 353 -15.68 1.83 2.20
CA SER A 353 -15.52 3.23 2.60
C SER A 353 -16.11 3.54 3.96
N LEU A 354 -15.47 4.48 4.65
CA LEU A 354 -15.91 5.03 5.93
C LEU A 354 -15.71 6.54 5.93
N ASP A 355 -16.49 7.25 6.73
CA ASP A 355 -16.61 8.71 6.65
C ASP A 355 -15.58 9.48 7.50
N ASN A 356 -14.86 8.82 8.40
CA ASN A 356 -14.07 9.51 9.43
C ASN A 356 -12.80 8.76 9.84
N THR A 357 -12.19 7.99 8.93
CA THR A 357 -11.04 7.13 9.28
C THR A 357 -9.83 7.29 8.37
N ALA A 358 -10.00 7.82 7.16
CA ALA A 358 -8.92 7.86 6.19
C ALA A 358 -7.86 8.90 6.55
N GLN A 359 -6.68 8.73 5.96
CA GLN A 359 -5.60 9.70 5.99
C GLN A 359 -5.39 10.24 4.57
N ILE A 360 -5.37 11.56 4.40
CA ILE A 360 -5.17 12.21 3.09
C ILE A 360 -4.11 13.30 3.16
N LYS A 361 -3.51 13.62 2.02
CA LYS A 361 -2.75 14.86 1.85
C LYS A 361 -3.64 15.94 1.27
N SER A 362 -3.37 17.20 1.58
CA SER A 362 -4.09 18.36 1.04
C SER A 362 -4.25 18.24 -0.46
N LYS A 363 -3.18 17.98 -1.23
CA LYS A 363 -3.28 17.89 -2.70
C LYS A 363 -4.32 16.90 -3.24
N ASP A 364 -4.73 15.92 -2.44
CA ASP A 364 -5.66 14.88 -2.82
C ASP A 364 -7.13 15.28 -2.50
N TRP A 365 -7.37 16.40 -1.79
CA TRP A 365 -8.71 16.93 -1.49
C TRP A 365 -9.56 17.14 -2.76
N LYS A 366 -8.89 17.49 -3.86
CA LYS A 366 -9.53 17.79 -5.15
C LYS A 366 -10.23 16.59 -5.79
N TYR A 367 -9.89 15.37 -5.34
CA TYR A 367 -10.41 14.09 -5.85
C TYR A 367 -11.65 13.60 -5.09
N TYR A 368 -12.06 14.28 -4.03
CA TYR A 368 -13.36 14.01 -3.42
C TYR A 368 -14.51 14.40 -4.37
N PRO A 369 -15.63 13.66 -4.34
CA PRO A 369 -16.85 14.05 -5.04
C PRO A 369 -17.27 15.47 -4.68
N THR A 370 -17.85 16.22 -5.62
CA THR A 370 -18.28 17.62 -5.41
C THR A 370 -19.28 17.80 -4.28
N SER A 371 -20.08 16.76 -3.99
CA SER A 371 -21.02 16.71 -2.88
C SER A 371 -20.34 16.88 -1.51
N ILE A 372 -19.06 16.51 -1.38
CA ILE A 372 -18.27 16.69 -0.15
C ILE A 372 -17.05 17.61 -0.36
N ARG A 373 -16.68 17.91 -1.60
CA ARG A 373 -15.65 18.89 -1.96
C ARG A 373 -16.19 20.30 -1.76
N LEU A 374 -15.97 20.84 -0.57
CA LEU A 374 -16.25 22.25 -0.26
C LEU A 374 -15.52 23.15 -1.28
N LYS A 375 -16.11 24.31 -1.60
CA LYS A 375 -15.79 25.16 -2.78
C LYS A 375 -14.30 25.39 -3.05
N ASN A 376 -13.47 25.34 -2.02
CA ASN A 376 -12.01 25.33 -2.10
C ASN A 376 -11.43 24.61 -0.87
N TYR A 377 -10.11 24.46 -0.83
CA TYR A 377 -9.41 23.79 0.27
C TYR A 377 -9.69 24.45 1.64
N ASP A 378 -9.68 25.78 1.72
CA ASP A 378 -9.94 26.49 2.98
C ASP A 378 -11.37 26.26 3.48
N ALA A 379 -12.33 26.23 2.56
CA ALA A 379 -13.69 25.83 2.85
C ALA A 379 -13.75 24.37 3.31
N PHE A 380 -12.97 23.46 2.70
CA PHE A 380 -12.84 22.08 3.17
C PHE A 380 -12.30 22.02 4.59
N LEU A 381 -11.28 22.81 4.92
CA LEU A 381 -10.70 22.88 6.26
C LEU A 381 -11.66 23.43 7.32
N ALA A 382 -12.61 24.28 6.94
CA ALA A 382 -13.67 24.78 7.80
C ALA A 382 -14.89 23.85 7.86
N GLY A 383 -14.90 22.79 7.04
CA GLY A 383 -16.00 21.86 6.91
C GLY A 383 -16.00 20.77 7.96
N PRO A 384 -17.15 20.17 8.26
CA PRO A 384 -17.27 19.07 9.23
C PRO A 384 -16.48 17.82 8.83
N ASN A 385 -16.16 17.66 7.54
CA ASN A 385 -15.43 16.51 6.99
C ASN A 385 -13.92 16.77 6.84
N SER A 386 -13.41 17.89 7.37
CA SER A 386 -12.00 18.28 7.22
C SER A 386 -11.04 17.32 7.90
N GLY A 387 -11.55 16.54 8.86
CA GLY A 387 -10.76 15.79 9.80
C GLY A 387 -9.81 16.68 10.61
N GLU A 388 -8.90 16.04 11.33
CA GLU A 388 -7.91 16.70 12.17
C GLU A 388 -6.58 16.81 11.43
N ALA A 389 -5.77 17.83 11.78
CA ALA A 389 -4.39 17.88 11.32
C ALA A 389 -3.61 16.70 11.91
N ALA A 390 -2.91 15.96 11.05
CA ALA A 390 -2.02 14.91 11.54
C ALA A 390 -0.92 15.51 12.43
N VAL A 391 -0.54 14.78 13.46
CA VAL A 391 0.61 15.13 14.33
C VAL A 391 1.89 15.26 13.50
N THR A 392 1.99 14.47 12.43
CA THR A 392 3.13 14.36 11.54
C THR A 392 2.74 14.63 10.09
N GLY A 393 3.62 15.32 9.35
CA GLY A 393 3.43 15.58 7.91
C GLY A 393 2.62 16.85 7.61
N SER A 394 3.29 17.84 7.00
CA SER A 394 2.63 19.07 6.60
C SER A 394 1.53 18.83 5.56
N GLY A 395 0.34 19.37 5.84
CA GLY A 395 -0.83 19.22 4.97
C GLY A 395 -1.42 17.82 4.96
N VAL A 396 -1.21 17.01 6.00
CA VAL A 396 -1.90 15.73 6.16
C VAL A 396 -3.09 15.92 7.09
N ARG A 397 -4.24 15.36 6.69
CA ARG A 397 -5.45 15.28 7.51
C ARG A 397 -5.76 13.81 7.82
N VAL A 398 -6.21 13.56 9.03
CA VAL A 398 -6.66 12.24 9.52
C VAL A 398 -8.13 12.31 9.89
N ASN A 399 -8.77 11.16 10.04
CA ASN A 399 -10.20 11.07 10.36
C ASN A 399 -11.09 11.76 9.32
N VAL A 400 -10.72 11.61 8.05
CA VAL A 400 -11.50 12.13 6.91
C VAL A 400 -12.25 10.99 6.20
N PRO A 401 -13.23 11.30 5.34
CA PRO A 401 -13.88 10.28 4.51
C PRO A 401 -12.91 9.58 3.56
N SER A 402 -13.20 8.33 3.20
CA SER A 402 -12.56 7.67 2.07
C SER A 402 -12.73 8.47 0.77
N VAL A 403 -11.71 8.43 -0.13
CA VAL A 403 -11.72 9.23 -1.37
C VAL A 403 -12.36 8.48 -2.52
N ILE A 404 -11.88 7.27 -2.85
CA ILE A 404 -12.38 6.36 -3.91
C ILE A 404 -11.61 5.03 -3.87
N PRO A 405 -12.18 3.89 -4.31
CA PRO A 405 -11.45 2.62 -4.32
C PRO A 405 -10.12 2.66 -5.08
N PHE A 406 -10.08 3.26 -6.27
CA PHE A 406 -8.90 3.22 -7.13
C PHE A 406 -8.53 4.61 -7.67
N GLY A 407 -7.34 5.11 -7.34
CA GLY A 407 -6.78 6.32 -7.92
C GLY A 407 -5.80 6.00 -9.05
N TYR A 408 -6.21 6.15 -10.31
CA TYR A 408 -5.37 5.94 -11.50
C TYR A 408 -4.84 7.25 -12.05
N PHE A 409 -3.95 7.89 -11.31
CA PHE A 409 -3.40 9.20 -11.65
C PHE A 409 -2.27 9.18 -12.69
N ALA A 410 -1.84 8.00 -13.13
CA ALA A 410 -0.83 7.87 -14.17
C ALA A 410 -1.36 8.15 -15.58
N ILE A 411 -2.67 8.34 -15.75
CA ILE A 411 -3.29 8.87 -16.98
C ILE A 411 -4.31 9.96 -16.61
N ASP A 412 -4.68 10.79 -17.58
CA ASP A 412 -5.61 11.89 -17.37
C ASP A 412 -7.07 11.43 -17.47
N GLU A 413 -7.38 10.46 -18.33
CA GLU A 413 -8.75 10.00 -18.61
C GLU A 413 -8.82 8.49 -18.90
N LYS A 414 -10.01 7.87 -18.72
CA LYS A 414 -10.26 6.42 -18.88
C LYS A 414 -9.76 5.80 -20.18
N ASN A 415 -10.00 6.48 -21.30
CA ASN A 415 -9.71 5.97 -22.63
C ASN A 415 -8.37 6.49 -23.18
N GLU A 416 -7.55 7.14 -22.35
CA GLU A 416 -6.26 7.65 -22.79
C GLU A 416 -5.36 6.48 -23.24
N VAL A 417 -4.97 6.51 -24.52
CA VAL A 417 -4.10 5.48 -25.10
C VAL A 417 -2.66 5.87 -24.82
N VAL A 418 -2.07 5.24 -23.79
CA VAL A 418 -0.64 5.33 -23.56
C VAL A 418 0.07 4.23 -24.37
N PRO A 419 1.11 4.53 -25.17
CA PRO A 419 1.80 3.48 -25.90
C PRO A 419 2.59 2.56 -24.94
N ASP A 420 2.62 1.26 -25.22
CA ASP A 420 3.29 0.27 -24.36
C ASP A 420 4.80 0.50 -24.30
N VAL A 421 5.34 0.74 -23.10
CA VAL A 421 6.73 1.13 -22.85
C VAL A 421 7.59 -0.10 -22.60
N THR A 422 8.51 -0.40 -23.51
CA THR A 422 9.34 -1.63 -23.44
C THR A 422 10.56 -1.50 -22.53
N GLY A 423 10.77 -0.33 -21.91
CA GLY A 423 11.81 -0.10 -20.92
C GLY A 423 12.72 1.09 -21.25
N PRO A 424 13.96 1.12 -20.71
CA PRO A 424 14.85 2.28 -20.76
C PRO A 424 15.38 2.64 -22.15
N ASN A 425 15.41 1.67 -23.07
CA ASN A 425 15.87 1.82 -24.45
C ASN A 425 14.76 2.29 -25.41
N ASP A 426 13.53 2.47 -24.91
CA ASP A 426 12.41 2.91 -25.71
C ASP A 426 12.67 4.34 -26.27
N SER A 427 12.46 4.49 -27.59
CA SER A 427 12.82 5.70 -28.34
C SER A 427 12.08 6.95 -27.87
N ARG A 428 10.90 6.79 -27.26
CA ARG A 428 10.16 7.90 -26.64
C ARG A 428 10.90 8.55 -25.48
N TYR A 429 11.87 7.85 -24.92
CA TYR A 429 12.75 8.40 -23.91
C TYR A 429 14.17 8.72 -24.45
N ASN A 430 14.41 8.71 -25.76
CA ASN A 430 15.72 8.96 -26.34
C ASN A 430 15.87 10.40 -26.88
N GLY A 431 16.17 11.35 -25.98
CA GLY A 431 16.98 12.54 -26.31
C GLY A 431 16.29 13.82 -26.80
N ARG A 432 14.98 13.86 -27.05
CA ARG A 432 14.24 15.13 -27.32
C ARG A 432 12.78 15.18 -26.83
N LYS A 433 12.21 14.04 -26.44
CA LYS A 433 10.90 13.95 -25.79
C LYS A 433 11.14 13.35 -24.41
N GLU A 434 10.85 14.10 -23.34
CA GLU A 434 10.74 13.52 -22.01
C GLU A 434 9.52 12.59 -22.09
N GLY A 435 9.67 11.30 -21.76
CA GLY A 435 8.48 10.48 -21.53
C GLY A 435 7.65 11.18 -20.44
N ASP A 436 6.35 11.24 -20.61
CA ASP A 436 5.47 12.06 -19.76
C ASP A 436 5.22 11.46 -18.36
N GLY A 437 5.74 10.26 -18.10
CA GLY A 437 5.57 9.53 -16.83
C GLY A 437 4.26 8.75 -16.78
N LYS A 438 3.51 8.71 -17.87
CA LYS A 438 2.26 7.95 -17.99
C LYS A 438 2.54 6.51 -18.38
N TYR A 439 1.75 5.57 -17.86
CA TYR A 439 1.91 4.15 -18.15
C TYR A 439 0.62 3.38 -17.92
N ASN A 440 0.44 2.31 -18.70
CA ASN A 440 -0.73 1.45 -18.59
C ASN A 440 -0.61 0.45 -17.44
N ILE A 441 -1.76 0.12 -16.87
CA ILE A 441 -1.97 -1.04 -16.02
C ILE A 441 -3.05 -1.93 -16.61
N THR A 442 -3.01 -3.21 -16.30
CA THR A 442 -4.15 -4.10 -16.44
C THR A 442 -4.87 -4.16 -15.09
N LEU A 443 -6.15 -3.81 -15.09
CA LEU A 443 -7.00 -3.78 -13.90
C LEU A 443 -8.21 -4.69 -14.10
N ARG A 444 -8.54 -5.53 -13.11
CA ARG A 444 -9.70 -6.45 -13.16
C ARG A 444 -10.40 -6.53 -11.81
N ASN A 445 -11.73 -6.65 -11.83
CA ASN A 445 -12.57 -6.85 -10.65
C ASN A 445 -12.32 -5.79 -9.57
N VAL A 446 -12.78 -4.56 -9.83
CA VAL A 446 -12.74 -3.47 -8.84
C VAL A 446 -14.15 -3.24 -8.33
N SER A 447 -14.33 -3.37 -7.03
CA SER A 447 -15.60 -3.09 -6.37
C SER A 447 -15.41 -2.18 -5.17
N SER A 448 -16.49 -1.48 -4.84
CA SER A 448 -16.63 -0.66 -3.65
C SER A 448 -17.77 -1.20 -2.79
N GLU A 449 -17.68 -0.95 -1.49
CA GLU A 449 -18.73 -1.18 -0.51
C GLU A 449 -18.89 0.09 0.33
N ASP A 450 -20.13 0.42 0.68
CA ASP A 450 -20.47 1.56 1.53
C ASP A 450 -19.91 2.90 1.03
N PHE A 451 -19.79 3.04 -0.28
CA PHE A 451 -19.33 4.27 -0.91
C PHE A 451 -20.47 5.30 -1.03
N PHE A 452 -20.15 6.55 -1.41
CA PHE A 452 -21.19 7.54 -1.72
C PHE A 452 -22.20 6.95 -2.70
N SER A 453 -23.49 7.19 -2.47
CA SER A 453 -24.63 6.61 -3.22
C SER A 453 -24.57 6.80 -4.74
N CYS A 454 -23.80 7.77 -5.25
CA CYS A 454 -23.56 7.90 -6.68
C CYS A 454 -22.63 6.81 -7.24
N PHE A 455 -21.73 6.22 -6.46
CA PHE A 455 -20.87 5.10 -6.91
C PHE A 455 -21.52 3.73 -6.73
N ASP A 456 -22.71 3.68 -6.13
CA ASP A 456 -23.58 2.49 -6.17
C ASP A 456 -24.23 2.33 -7.57
N ASP A 457 -24.03 3.30 -8.49
CA ASP A 457 -24.38 3.15 -9.91
C ASP A 457 -23.38 2.21 -10.60
N PRO A 458 -23.83 1.06 -11.14
CA PRO A 458 -22.95 0.13 -11.86
C PRO A 458 -22.32 0.73 -13.13
N ASN A 459 -22.76 1.91 -13.57
CA ASN A 459 -22.20 2.65 -14.70
C ASN A 459 -21.10 3.66 -14.30
N ILE A 460 -20.89 3.89 -13.00
CA ILE A 460 -19.83 4.78 -12.49
C ILE A 460 -18.58 3.94 -12.20
N ASP A 461 -17.45 4.32 -12.79
CA ASP A 461 -16.20 3.58 -12.56
C ASP A 461 -15.72 3.80 -11.13
N ASN A 462 -15.35 2.72 -10.45
CA ASN A 462 -14.67 2.75 -9.14
C ASN A 462 -13.23 3.30 -9.23
N ILE A 463 -12.93 4.13 -10.24
CA ILE A 463 -11.60 4.56 -10.68
C ILE A 463 -11.62 6.05 -10.98
N ILE A 464 -10.83 6.84 -10.26
CA ILE A 464 -10.62 8.26 -10.59
C ILE A 464 -9.31 8.43 -11.36
N TYR A 465 -9.31 9.35 -12.33
CA TYR A 465 -8.15 9.70 -13.13
C TYR A 465 -7.59 11.06 -12.73
N ASN A 466 -6.41 11.42 -13.25
CA ASN A 466 -5.77 12.69 -12.88
C ASN A 466 -6.56 13.92 -13.36
N GLY A 467 -7.23 13.83 -14.53
CA GLY A 467 -8.05 14.90 -15.10
C GLY A 467 -9.34 15.19 -14.31
N ASP A 468 -9.82 14.20 -13.55
CA ASP A 468 -11.08 14.29 -12.80
C ASP A 468 -11.04 15.25 -11.62
N ALA A 469 -9.85 15.77 -11.28
CA ALA A 469 -9.70 16.81 -10.27
C ALA A 469 -10.57 18.06 -10.51
N LYS A 470 -11.15 18.24 -11.71
CA LYS A 470 -12.01 19.38 -12.06
C LYS A 470 -13.44 18.98 -12.44
N THR A 471 -13.73 17.69 -12.61
CA THR A 471 -15.03 17.20 -13.08
C THR A 471 -15.93 16.85 -11.90
N ASP A 472 -17.23 16.81 -12.17
CA ASP A 472 -18.21 16.36 -11.20
C ASP A 472 -18.53 14.89 -11.46
N TYR A 473 -17.80 14.02 -10.76
CA TYR A 473 -17.84 12.57 -10.95
C TYR A 473 -19.22 11.97 -10.65
N CYS A 474 -20.01 12.65 -9.80
CA CYS A 474 -21.37 12.24 -9.44
C CYS A 474 -22.48 13.01 -10.18
N ASP A 475 -22.13 13.96 -11.05
CA ASP A 475 -23.07 14.69 -11.93
C ASP A 475 -22.82 14.39 -13.43
N SER A 476 -21.98 13.42 -13.79
CA SER A 476 -21.71 13.07 -15.20
C SER A 476 -22.75 12.07 -15.76
N PRO A 477 -23.48 12.42 -16.84
CA PRO A 477 -24.49 11.53 -17.43
C PRO A 477 -23.82 10.43 -18.27
N SER A 478 -23.89 9.16 -17.84
CA SER A 478 -23.39 8.04 -18.64
C SER A 478 -24.38 7.69 -19.75
N THR A 479 -23.97 7.72 -21.01
CA THR A 479 -24.76 7.26 -22.15
C THR A 479 -24.95 5.74 -22.14
N SER A 480 -26.06 5.26 -21.59
CA SER A 480 -26.69 3.98 -21.93
C SER A 480 -28.16 4.02 -21.48
N ILE A 481 -29.06 3.64 -22.40
CA ILE A 481 -30.52 3.42 -22.29
C ILE A 481 -31.21 4.11 -21.11
N SER A 482 -32.00 5.13 -21.43
CA SER A 482 -32.90 5.92 -20.58
C SER A 482 -33.62 5.12 -19.48
N VAL A 483 -32.93 4.92 -18.35
CA VAL A 483 -33.53 5.08 -17.02
C VAL A 483 -33.35 6.56 -16.70
N ASN A 484 -34.41 7.24 -16.26
CA ASN A 484 -34.43 8.69 -16.01
C ASN A 484 -33.20 9.15 -15.19
N GLN A 485 -32.16 9.57 -15.91
CA GLN A 485 -30.97 10.19 -15.35
C GLN A 485 -31.35 11.59 -14.93
N ASN A 486 -31.61 11.76 -13.64
CA ASN A 486 -31.53 13.08 -13.06
C ASN A 486 -31.48 13.17 -11.52
N ASN A 487 -31.55 12.10 -10.73
CA ASN A 487 -31.70 12.23 -9.28
C ASN A 487 -30.62 11.46 -8.47
N SER A 488 -29.38 11.95 -8.47
CA SER A 488 -28.39 11.55 -7.47
C SER A 488 -28.71 12.22 -6.13
N PHE A 489 -28.92 11.43 -5.08
CA PHE A 489 -29.13 11.92 -3.71
C PHE A 489 -27.97 11.46 -2.83
N VAL A 490 -27.33 12.36 -2.10
CA VAL A 490 -26.19 12.04 -1.22
C VAL A 490 -26.52 12.42 0.22
N VAL A 491 -26.29 11.51 1.17
CA VAL A 491 -26.59 11.70 2.59
C VAL A 491 -25.31 11.45 3.39
N TYR A 492 -24.89 12.42 4.21
CA TYR A 492 -23.63 12.37 4.96
C TYR A 492 -23.64 13.32 6.16
N PRO A 493 -22.78 13.16 7.17
CA PRO A 493 -21.93 11.99 7.39
C PRO A 493 -22.76 10.76 7.84
N SER A 494 -22.13 9.60 7.87
CA SER A 494 -22.60 8.36 8.49
C SER A 494 -21.36 7.54 8.90
N PRO A 495 -21.00 7.49 10.20
CA PRO A 495 -21.81 7.92 11.33
C PRO A 495 -21.97 9.44 11.48
N ALA A 496 -23.15 9.90 11.88
CA ALA A 496 -23.47 11.30 12.13
C ALA A 496 -23.75 11.55 13.62
N LYS A 497 -23.43 12.76 14.09
CA LYS A 497 -23.62 13.15 15.49
C LYS A 497 -24.77 14.14 15.63
N ASP A 498 -24.56 15.38 15.18
CA ASP A 498 -25.50 16.47 15.41
C ASP A 498 -26.22 16.92 14.14
N ILE A 499 -25.55 16.88 12.99
CA ILE A 499 -26.07 17.42 11.73
C ILE A 499 -25.87 16.39 10.62
N LEU A 500 -26.92 16.16 9.86
CA LEU A 500 -26.92 15.37 8.65
C LEU A 500 -27.14 16.29 7.44
N TYR A 501 -26.26 16.20 6.46
CA TYR A 501 -26.34 16.87 5.17
C TYR A 501 -26.95 15.94 4.14
N VAL A 502 -27.92 16.47 3.41
CA VAL A 502 -28.67 15.77 2.39
C VAL A 502 -28.61 16.62 1.12
N ASN A 503 -27.85 16.14 0.15
CA ASN A 503 -27.87 16.64 -1.21
C ASN A 503 -29.10 16.04 -1.90
N ALA A 504 -30.14 16.84 -2.05
CA ALA A 504 -31.38 16.46 -2.70
C ALA A 504 -31.91 17.62 -3.54
N LYS A 505 -32.52 17.34 -4.69
CA LYS A 505 -33.14 18.38 -5.53
C LYS A 505 -34.05 19.27 -4.71
N LYS A 506 -34.12 20.56 -5.07
CA LYS A 506 -35.06 21.49 -4.48
C LYS A 506 -36.49 20.92 -4.53
N ASN A 507 -37.23 21.12 -3.45
CA ASN A 507 -38.57 20.59 -3.19
C ASN A 507 -38.64 19.05 -3.01
N SER A 508 -37.53 18.41 -2.61
CA SER A 508 -37.56 17.02 -2.15
C SER A 508 -37.91 16.97 -0.67
N THR A 509 -38.76 16.04 -0.25
CA THR A 509 -39.05 15.76 1.15
C THR A 509 -38.02 14.77 1.69
N ILE A 510 -37.34 15.13 2.77
CA ILE A 510 -36.32 14.34 3.44
C ILE A 510 -36.89 13.90 4.79
N GLU A 511 -36.96 12.60 5.03
CA GLU A 511 -37.54 11.98 6.21
C GLU A 511 -36.50 11.08 6.88
N ILE A 512 -36.43 11.08 8.21
CA ILE A 512 -35.55 10.19 8.98
C ILE A 512 -36.38 9.27 9.85
N TYR A 513 -36.19 7.97 9.66
CA TYR A 513 -36.88 6.89 10.35
C TYR A 513 -35.92 6.08 11.22
N ASP A 514 -36.40 5.53 12.33
CA ASP A 514 -35.71 4.41 12.97
C ASP A 514 -35.95 3.08 12.21
N ILE A 515 -35.33 2.01 12.69
CA ILE A 515 -35.45 0.67 12.13
C ILE A 515 -36.86 0.06 12.24
N ASN A 516 -37.71 0.61 13.10
CA ASN A 516 -39.09 0.17 13.29
C ASN A 516 -40.06 0.97 12.41
N GLY A 517 -39.56 1.94 11.62
CA GLY A 517 -40.36 2.79 10.75
C GLY A 517 -40.95 4.02 11.46
N THR A 518 -40.50 4.37 12.67
CA THR A 518 -40.94 5.58 13.37
C THR A 518 -40.27 6.81 12.74
N LEU A 519 -41.07 7.79 12.28
CA LEU A 519 -40.57 9.06 11.74
C LEU A 519 -40.12 9.99 12.87
N TYR A 520 -38.87 10.45 12.84
CA TYR A 520 -38.33 11.39 13.83
C TYR A 520 -38.31 12.83 13.32
N THR A 521 -37.92 13.05 12.07
CA THR A 521 -37.83 14.39 11.49
C THR A 521 -38.12 14.35 10.00
N SER A 522 -38.73 15.42 9.50
CA SER A 522 -39.04 15.62 8.09
C SER A 522 -38.79 17.08 7.70
N LYS A 523 -38.21 17.28 6.52
CA LYS A 523 -37.92 18.61 5.98
C LYS A 523 -38.00 18.60 4.46
N THR A 524 -38.60 19.64 3.90
CA THR A 524 -38.53 19.89 2.45
C THR A 524 -37.27 20.69 2.12
N SER A 525 -36.54 20.27 1.09
CA SER A 525 -35.29 20.93 0.67
C SER A 525 -35.57 22.23 -0.08
N ASP A 526 -35.08 23.36 0.43
CA ASP A 526 -35.22 24.66 -0.25
C ASP A 526 -34.18 24.87 -1.37
N LYS A 527 -33.10 24.09 -1.33
CA LYS A 527 -31.93 24.13 -2.23
C LYS A 527 -31.29 22.74 -2.32
N LYS A 528 -30.33 22.54 -3.26
CA LYS A 528 -29.66 21.24 -3.50
C LYS A 528 -29.05 20.67 -2.22
N ASP A 529 -28.40 21.50 -1.40
CA ASP A 529 -27.79 21.08 -0.13
C ASP A 529 -28.66 21.46 1.06
N THR A 530 -29.25 20.47 1.73
CA THR A 530 -30.11 20.67 2.89
C THR A 530 -29.49 20.06 4.14
N THR A 531 -29.55 20.76 5.26
CA THR A 531 -29.15 20.24 6.57
C THR A 531 -30.37 19.77 7.37
N MET A 532 -30.19 18.66 8.09
CA MET A 532 -31.10 18.07 9.05
C MET A 532 -30.41 18.06 10.42
N ASP A 533 -31.05 18.66 11.42
CA ASP A 533 -30.61 18.52 12.81
C ASP A 533 -31.05 17.14 13.33
N ILE A 534 -30.08 16.38 13.81
CA ILE A 534 -30.26 15.04 14.36
C ILE A 534 -29.66 14.90 15.76
N GLY A 535 -29.21 15.99 16.40
CA GLY A 535 -28.52 15.92 17.70
C GLY A 535 -29.38 15.38 18.84
N ASN A 536 -30.70 15.34 18.65
CA ASN A 536 -31.66 14.76 19.59
C ASN A 536 -31.95 13.27 19.32
N LEU A 537 -31.42 12.69 18.25
CA LEU A 537 -31.56 11.27 17.96
C LEU A 537 -30.66 10.46 18.89
N ARG A 538 -31.17 9.33 19.39
CA ARG A 538 -30.35 8.40 20.17
C ARG A 538 -29.36 7.69 19.26
N LYS A 539 -28.20 7.32 19.81
CA LYS A 539 -27.23 6.48 19.10
C LYS A 539 -27.91 5.23 18.54
N GLY A 540 -27.71 4.94 17.26
CA GLY A 540 -28.40 3.84 16.61
C GLY A 540 -28.44 3.93 15.09
N MET A 541 -29.11 2.95 14.48
CA MET A 541 -29.29 2.88 13.02
C MET A 541 -30.58 3.58 12.61
N TYR A 542 -30.52 4.39 11.55
CA TYR A 542 -31.67 5.10 10.99
C TYR A 542 -31.72 4.95 9.47
N LEU A 543 -32.90 5.19 8.91
CA LEU A 543 -33.15 5.23 7.48
C LEU A 543 -33.54 6.64 7.06
N VAL A 544 -32.81 7.20 6.11
CA VAL A 544 -33.10 8.50 5.50
C VAL A 544 -33.81 8.24 4.18
N LYS A 545 -35.06 8.68 4.10
CA LYS A 545 -35.89 8.57 2.91
C LYS A 545 -36.01 9.93 2.25
N ILE A 546 -35.76 9.99 0.95
CA ILE A 546 -35.82 11.21 0.17
C ILE A 546 -36.85 11.02 -0.94
N ILE A 547 -37.87 11.85 -0.95
CA ILE A 547 -39.01 11.79 -1.86
C ILE A 547 -38.97 13.02 -2.76
N ASN A 548 -38.90 12.81 -4.06
CA ASN A 548 -39.12 13.84 -5.08
C ASN A 548 -40.38 13.47 -5.90
N LYS A 549 -40.85 14.35 -6.79
CA LYS A 549 -42.10 14.20 -7.55
C LYS A 549 -42.29 12.83 -8.19
N ASN A 550 -41.22 12.17 -8.63
CA ASN A 550 -41.28 10.89 -9.34
C ASN A 550 -40.49 9.75 -8.66
N ASP A 551 -39.70 10.02 -7.63
CA ASP A 551 -38.71 9.06 -7.09
C ASP A 551 -38.69 9.02 -5.56
N VAL A 552 -38.40 7.82 -5.03
CA VAL A 552 -38.15 7.59 -3.60
C VAL A 552 -36.78 6.94 -3.45
N PHE A 553 -35.90 7.56 -2.67
CA PHE A 553 -34.57 7.06 -2.35
C PHE A 553 -34.46 6.76 -0.86
N ASN A 554 -33.77 5.68 -0.49
CA ASN A 554 -33.54 5.30 0.89
C ASN A 554 -32.05 5.10 1.14
N LYS A 555 -31.48 5.73 2.17
CA LYS A 555 -30.10 5.52 2.62
C LYS A 555 -30.09 5.21 4.11
N LYS A 556 -29.38 4.15 4.49
CA LYS A 556 -29.10 3.83 5.89
C LYS A 556 -28.01 4.76 6.43
N ILE A 557 -28.19 5.25 7.64
CA ILE A 557 -27.19 6.01 8.39
C ILE A 557 -27.00 5.44 9.80
N ILE A 558 -25.87 5.76 10.43
CA ILE A 558 -25.59 5.48 11.84
C ILE A 558 -25.52 6.81 12.59
N VAL A 559 -26.14 6.89 13.77
CA VAL A 559 -26.06 8.05 14.68
C VAL A 559 -25.22 7.70 15.90
N GLU A 560 -24.32 8.60 16.31
CA GLU A 560 -23.32 8.42 17.39
C GLU A 560 -23.42 9.38 18.57
#